data_AF-A0A967Y779-F1
#
_entry.id   AF-A0A967Y779-F1
#
_cell.length_a   1.000
_cell.length_b   1.000
_cell.length_c   1.000
_cell.angle_alpha   90.00
_cell.angle_beta   90.00
_cell.angle_gamma   90.00
#
_symmetry.space_group_name_H-M   'P 1'
#
loop_
_entity.id
_entity.type
_entity.pdbx_description
1 polymer ?
#
loop_
_entity_poly.entity_id
_entity_poly.type
_entity_poly.pdbx_seq_one_letter_code
_entity_poly.pdbx_strand_id
1 'polypeptide(L)'
;PTETYRAPDFVDAASALGVELSVASEQPIPLLSQDRTALIDCARPDWSAERLVDLASSTPVDAIVAADDQGVVLAALASERLGLPHNPPDAAAA
;
A
#
# COMPACT_ATOMS: atom_id res chain seq x y z
N PRO A 1 -1.65 10.91 15.96
CA PRO A 1 -2.49 9.73 16.19
C PRO A 1 -2.40 8.84 14.95
N THR A 2 -1.48 7.88 14.98
CA THR A 2 -0.96 7.21 13.78
C THR A 2 -1.06 5.69 13.94
N GLU A 3 -2.17 5.23 14.48
CA GLU A 3 -2.57 3.84 14.38
C GLU A 3 -3.74 3.82 13.42
N THR A 4 -3.46 3.54 12.15
CA THR A 4 -4.48 3.20 11.17
C THR A 4 -5.25 2.02 11.74
N TYR A 5 -6.45 2.28 12.25
CA TYR A 5 -7.30 1.35 13.00
C TYR A 5 -7.52 -0.02 12.32
N ARG A 6 -7.29 -0.10 11.01
CA ARG A 6 -7.52 -1.30 10.19
C ARG A 6 -6.27 -2.05 9.74
N ALA A 7 -5.07 -1.48 9.92
CA ALA A 7 -3.84 -2.15 9.49
C ALA A 7 -3.66 -3.55 10.13
N PRO A 8 -3.96 -3.75 11.43
CA PRO A 8 -3.92 -5.08 12.04
C PRO A 8 -4.90 -6.08 11.39
N ASP A 9 -6.13 -5.64 11.09
CA ASP A 9 -7.15 -6.49 10.47
C ASP A 9 -6.72 -6.99 9.08
N PHE A 10 -6.03 -6.16 8.29
CA PHE A 10 -5.49 -6.57 6.99
C PHE A 10 -4.35 -7.59 7.11
N VAL A 11 -3.50 -7.45 8.13
CA VAL A 11 -2.42 -8.41 8.40
C VAL A 11 -3.01 -9.77 8.81
N ASP A 12 -4.01 -9.76 9.70
CA ASP A 12 -4.67 -10.99 10.16
C ASP A 12 -5.42 -11.68 9.01
N ALA A 13 -6.10 -10.91 8.15
CA ALA A 13 -6.77 -11.44 6.98
C ALA A 13 -5.78 -12.04 5.96
N ALA A 14 -4.66 -11.37 5.68
CA ALA A 14 -3.63 -11.89 4.78
C ALA A 14 -3.03 -13.20 5.30
N SER A 15 -2.77 -13.26 6.62
CA SER A 15 -2.31 -14.47 7.30
C SER A 15 -3.33 -15.62 7.18
N ALA A 16 -4.61 -15.34 7.43
CA ALA A 16 -5.68 -16.34 7.32
C ALA A 16 -5.89 -16.84 5.89
N LEU A 17 -5.66 -16.00 4.88
CA LEU A 17 -5.81 -16.34 3.47
C LEU A 17 -4.53 -16.92 2.83
N GLY A 18 -3.41 -16.94 3.56
CA GLY A 18 -2.11 -17.41 3.05
C GLY A 18 -1.54 -16.52 1.94
N VAL A 19 -1.86 -15.23 1.97
CA VAL A 19 -1.39 -14.24 0.97
C VAL A 19 -0.09 -13.63 1.44
N GLU A 20 0.88 -13.47 0.53
CA GLU A 20 2.10 -12.72 0.83
C GLU A 20 1.81 -11.24 0.96
N LEU A 21 2.23 -10.63 2.08
CA LEU A 21 1.96 -9.23 2.39
C LEU A 21 3.22 -8.37 2.29
N SER A 22 3.10 -7.26 1.55
CA SER A 22 4.02 -6.14 1.59
C SER A 22 3.32 -4.94 2.20
N VAL A 23 4.02 -4.15 3.03
CA VAL A 23 3.41 -3.03 3.77
C VAL A 23 4.10 -1.73 3.45
N ALA A 24 3.31 -0.71 3.11
CA ALA A 24 3.78 0.65 2.93
C ALA A 24 3.30 1.54 4.07
N SER A 25 4.20 2.31 4.68
CA SER A 25 3.89 3.14 5.85
C SER A 25 4.76 4.40 5.90
N GLU A 26 4.27 5.43 6.59
CA GLU A 26 5.03 6.69 6.82
C GLU A 26 6.15 6.54 7.86
N GLN A 27 6.18 5.41 8.55
CA GLN A 27 7.20 5.05 9.52
C GLN A 27 7.82 3.69 9.15
N PRO A 28 9.11 3.46 9.42
CA PRO A 28 9.72 2.16 9.18
C PRO A 28 9.03 1.05 9.98
N ILE A 29 8.87 -0.13 9.38
CA ILE A 29 8.35 -1.34 10.03
C ILE A 29 9.52 -2.32 10.23
N PRO A 30 10.13 -2.40 11.43
CA PRO A 30 11.36 -3.18 11.64
C PRO A 30 11.18 -4.70 11.54
N LEU A 31 9.93 -5.18 11.60
CA LEU A 31 9.60 -6.61 11.64
C LEU A 31 9.56 -7.25 10.25
N LEU A 32 9.47 -6.44 9.19
CA LEU A 32 9.39 -6.89 7.81
C LEU A 32 10.71 -6.66 7.08
N SER A 33 11.01 -7.52 6.11
CA SER A 33 12.17 -7.38 5.24
C SER A 33 12.08 -6.11 4.38
N GLN A 34 13.24 -5.56 3.99
CA GLN A 34 13.30 -4.31 3.22
C GLN A 34 12.69 -4.41 1.82
N ASP A 35 12.65 -5.60 1.24
CA ASP A 35 12.00 -5.94 -0.03
C ASP A 35 10.49 -6.12 0.10
N ARG A 36 9.94 -6.07 1.31
CA ARG A 36 8.51 -6.16 1.62
C ARG A 36 7.97 -4.91 2.31
N THR A 37 8.78 -3.85 2.41
CA THR A 37 8.37 -2.58 3.01
C THR A 37 8.73 -1.40 2.13
N ALA A 38 7.83 -0.41 2.07
CA ALA A 38 8.09 0.88 1.44
C ALA A 38 7.78 2.03 2.41
N LEU A 39 8.71 2.98 2.50
CA LEU A 39 8.43 4.24 3.20
C LEU A 39 7.65 5.15 2.26
N ILE A 40 6.46 5.57 2.70
CA ILE A 40 5.58 6.48 1.96
C ILE A 40 5.37 7.78 2.74
N ASP A 41 4.72 8.72 2.09
CA ASP A 41 4.26 9.99 2.64
C ASP A 41 2.92 10.30 1.99
N CYS A 42 1.84 10.26 2.78
CA CYS A 42 0.48 10.43 2.27
C CYS A 42 0.23 11.87 1.77
N ALA A 43 1.02 12.85 2.22
CA ALA A 43 0.99 14.21 1.70
C ALA A 43 1.74 14.37 0.36
N ARG A 44 2.49 13.35 -0.08
CA ARG A 44 3.20 13.32 -1.37
C ARG A 44 2.86 12.04 -2.18
N PRO A 45 1.61 11.91 -2.66
CA PRO A 45 1.11 10.68 -3.27
C PRO A 45 1.88 10.25 -4.53
N ASP A 46 2.31 11.19 -5.39
CA ASP A 46 3.10 10.85 -6.58
C ASP A 46 4.48 10.25 -6.26
N TRP A 47 5.16 10.84 -5.27
CA TRP A 47 6.46 10.35 -4.79
C TRP A 47 6.31 8.98 -4.12
N SER A 48 5.25 8.81 -3.34
CA SER A 48 4.92 7.55 -2.69
C SER A 48 4.54 6.46 -3.70
N ALA A 49 3.84 6.81 -4.78
CA ALA A 49 3.47 5.86 -5.83
C ALA A 49 4.71 5.37 -6.60
N GLU A 50 5.70 6.21 -6.85
CA GLU A 50 7.02 5.79 -7.37
C GLU A 50 7.67 4.74 -6.47
N ARG A 51 7.66 4.96 -5.15
CA ARG A 51 8.22 4.01 -4.18
C ARG A 51 7.49 2.66 -4.19
N LEU A 52 6.18 2.67 -4.37
CA LEU A 52 5.39 1.43 -4.51
C LEU A 52 5.74 0.69 -5.80
N VAL A 53 5.98 1.41 -6.90
CA VAL A 53 6.43 0.81 -8.17
C VAL A 53 7.84 0.23 -8.04
N ASP A 54 8.74 0.92 -7.35
CA ASP A 54 10.10 0.44 -7.07
C ASP A 54 10.06 -0.86 -6.24
N LEU A 55 9.21 -0.88 -5.20
CA LEU A 55 8.97 -2.08 -4.38
C LEU A 55 8.43 -3.23 -5.24
N ALA A 56 7.41 -2.96 -6.05
CA ALA A 56 6.77 -3.94 -6.93
C ALA A 56 7.73 -4.53 -7.98
N SER A 57 8.77 -3.79 -8.35
CA SER A 57 9.81 -4.28 -9.27
C SER A 57 10.71 -5.35 -8.65
N SER A 58 10.94 -5.28 -7.33
CA SER A 58 11.72 -6.28 -6.60
C SER A 58 10.84 -7.42 -6.08
N THR A 59 9.62 -7.08 -5.68
CA THR A 59 8.61 -7.98 -5.16
C THR A 59 7.30 -7.73 -5.89
N PRO A 60 6.98 -8.49 -6.95
CA PRO A 60 5.73 -8.33 -7.68
C PRO A 60 4.52 -8.42 -6.76
N VAL A 61 3.53 -7.54 -6.98
CA VAL A 61 2.27 -7.51 -6.24
C VAL A 61 1.10 -7.66 -7.20
N ASP A 62 0.09 -8.42 -6.81
CA ASP A 62 -1.11 -8.63 -7.63
C ASP A 62 -2.18 -7.56 -7.40
N ALA A 63 -2.11 -6.84 -6.26
CA ALA A 63 -3.06 -5.80 -5.88
C ALA A 63 -2.46 -4.83 -4.86
N ILE A 64 -3.01 -3.62 -4.79
CA ILE A 64 -2.70 -2.63 -3.75
C ILE A 64 -4.01 -2.23 -3.08
N VAL A 65 -4.02 -2.23 -1.75
CA VAL A 65 -5.19 -1.89 -0.92
C VAL A 65 -4.81 -0.76 0.04
N ALA A 66 -5.62 0.30 0.06
CA ALA A 66 -5.46 1.37 1.05
C ALA A 66 -6.03 0.93 2.40
N ALA A 67 -5.25 1.06 3.46
CA ALA A 67 -5.68 0.73 4.81
C ALA A 67 -6.61 1.80 5.43
N ASP A 68 -6.52 3.04 4.96
CA ASP A 68 -7.35 4.18 5.36
C ASP A 68 -7.56 5.18 4.20
N ASP A 69 -8.39 6.19 4.47
CA ASP A 69 -8.78 7.22 3.49
C ASP A 69 -7.59 8.04 2.98
N GLN A 70 -6.50 8.17 3.76
CA GLN A 70 -5.31 8.91 3.33
C GLN A 70 -4.52 8.14 2.26
N GLY A 71 -4.52 6.81 2.34
CA GLY A 71 -3.83 5.94 1.40
C GLY A 71 -4.58 5.68 0.09
N VAL A 72 -5.84 6.08 -0.01
CA VAL A 72 -6.72 5.75 -1.15
C VAL A 72 -6.19 6.29 -2.49
N VAL A 73 -5.87 7.58 -2.54
CA VAL A 73 -5.37 8.25 -3.76
C VAL A 73 -4.03 7.64 -4.17
N LEU A 74 -3.16 7.38 -3.19
CA LEU A 74 -1.87 6.72 -3.38
C LEU A 74 -2.04 5.31 -3.97
N ALA A 75 -2.94 4.50 -3.40
CA ALA A 75 -3.18 3.14 -3.87
C ALA A 75 -3.70 3.11 -5.31
N ALA A 76 -4.60 4.04 -5.67
CA ALA A 76 -5.10 4.18 -7.02
C ALA A 76 -3.99 4.56 -8.01
N LEU A 77 -3.18 5.59 -7.69
CA LEU A 77 -2.06 6.02 -8.54
C LEU A 77 -1.02 4.92 -8.75
N ALA A 78 -0.65 4.20 -7.68
CA ALA A 78 0.31 3.10 -7.79
C ALA A 78 -0.26 1.95 -8.62
N SER A 79 -1.53 1.61 -8.43
CA SER A 79 -2.18 0.55 -9.21
C SER A 79 -2.31 0.91 -10.69
N GLU A 80 -2.62 2.18 -11.01
CA GLU A 80 -2.64 2.69 -12.38
C GLU A 80 -1.26 2.55 -13.03
N ARG A 81 -0.19 2.96 -12.34
CA ARG A 81 1.19 2.88 -12.83
C ARG A 81 1.67 1.44 -13.04
N LEU A 82 1.20 0.51 -12.22
CA LEU A 82 1.51 -0.92 -12.32
C LEU A 82 0.59 -1.67 -13.29
N GLY A 83 -0.43 -1.02 -13.85
CA GLY A 83 -1.43 -1.66 -14.71
C GLY A 83 -2.30 -2.68 -13.97
N LEU A 84 -2.42 -2.57 -12.65
CA LEU A 84 -3.21 -3.48 -11.82
C LEU A 84 -4.71 -3.13 -11.91
N PRO A 85 -5.61 -4.11 -11.72
CA PRO A 85 -7.02 -3.84 -11.54
C PRO A 85 -7.23 -2.90 -10.35
N HIS A 86 -7.76 -1.72 -10.60
CA HIS A 86 -8.04 -0.73 -9.57
C HIS A 86 -9.38 -0.04 -9.80
N ASN A 87 -9.98 0.42 -8.71
CA ASN A 87 -11.12 1.34 -8.81
C ASN A 87 -10.56 2.74 -9.13
N PRO A 88 -11.17 3.51 -10.05
CA PRO A 88 -10.66 4.83 -10.41
C PRO A 88 -10.60 5.73 -9.16
N PRO A 89 -9.57 6.60 -9.04
CA PRO A 89 -9.33 7.42 -7.85
C PRO A 89 -10.55 8.27 -7.44
N ASP A 90 -11.32 8.76 -8.42
CA ASP A 90 -12.57 9.52 -8.17
C ASP A 90 -13.64 8.73 -7.41
N ALA A 91 -13.64 7.40 -7.48
CA ALA A 91 -14.62 6.56 -6.80
C ALA A 91 -14.34 6.39 -5.30
N ALA A 92 -13.18 6.84 -4.83
CA ALA A 92 -12.73 6.59 -3.47
C ALA A 92 -12.52 7.89 -2.66
N ALA A 93 -12.85 9.05 -3.24
CA ALA A 93 -12.87 10.36 -2.58
C ALA A 93 -14.27 10.77 -2.04
N ALA A 94 -15.22 9.82 -1.94
CA ALA A 94 -16.63 10.05 -1.57
C ALA A 94 -16.91 9.83 -0.08
#